data_AF-A0A964HBW5-F1
#
_entry.id   AF-A0A964HBW5-F1
#
_cell.length_a   1.000
_cell.length_b   1.000
_cell.length_c   1.000
_cell.angle_alpha   90.00
_cell.angle_beta   90.00
_cell.angle_gamma   90.00
#
_symmetry.space_group_name_H-M   'P 1'
#
loop_
_entity.id
_entity.type
_entity.pdbx_description
1 polymer ?
#
loop_
_entity_poly.entity_id
_entity_poly.type
_entity_poly.pdbx_seq_one_letter_code
_entity_poly.pdbx_strand_id
1 'polypeptide(L)'
;MQHYKPDNTFDKLVSLCKRRGFIFQSSEIYGGVGSTWDYGPLGVELKNNVIRAWWQAVVYDRDDMDGLDSAILMNRLVWQYSGHEATFTDPLVDCKACKKRFRADHVTGTACPECGGELTAPRMFNGMFRTHVGPVEDESGLTYLRPETAQGIFVNFLNILQSSRRKLPFGVAQVGKAFRNEITPGNFTFRTREFEQMEIEYFCRPPRYLKDGEKSDEQLHEEWLQARFQWYVDLGIDPSRLRQREQEAKELAHYAKRTVDIEYRFPGSLGWSEIEGVANRQDYDLTAHSRDVAEADLARLKLARNEHSTEKLEYFDESWTDPATGKKGAKYVPFVIEPSAGATRATLAFLCEAYWEEQLSAPAEAALAPLREAAAAALKN
;
A
#
# COMPACT_ATOMS: atom_id res chain seq x y z
N MET A 1 33.80 -6.41 16.60
CA MET A 1 32.84 -7.54 16.49
C MET A 1 32.23 -7.51 15.10
N GLN A 2 32.05 -8.66 14.46
CA GLN A 2 31.47 -8.73 13.11
C GLN A 2 29.97 -9.01 13.23
N HIS A 3 29.16 -7.99 12.96
CA HIS A 3 27.71 -8.15 12.81
C HIS A 3 27.42 -8.74 11.43
N TYR A 4 26.54 -9.74 11.36
CA TYR A 4 26.11 -10.29 10.07
C TYR A 4 24.63 -10.69 10.11
N LYS A 5 24.02 -10.75 8.92
CA LYS A 5 22.65 -11.24 8.71
C LYS A 5 22.74 -12.60 8.00
N PRO A 6 22.37 -13.73 8.63
CA PRO A 6 22.48 -15.07 8.04
C PRO A 6 21.55 -15.28 6.84
N ASP A 7 21.83 -16.27 6.00
CA ASP A 7 20.98 -16.58 4.82
C ASP A 7 19.54 -16.96 5.21
N ASN A 8 19.35 -17.61 6.35
CA ASN A 8 18.04 -17.99 6.91
C ASN A 8 17.46 -16.94 7.87
N THR A 9 17.85 -15.67 7.75
CA THR A 9 17.37 -14.58 8.61
C THR A 9 15.84 -14.53 8.70
N PHE A 10 15.12 -14.77 7.60
CA PHE A 10 13.66 -14.66 7.60
C PHE A 10 13.00 -15.71 8.51
N ASP A 11 13.41 -16.98 8.45
CA ASP A 11 12.87 -18.03 9.33
C ASP A 11 13.22 -17.76 10.80
N LYS A 12 14.45 -17.28 11.05
CA LYS A 12 14.87 -16.88 12.40
C LYS A 12 14.04 -15.72 12.94
N LEU A 13 13.67 -14.75 12.10
CA LEU A 13 12.78 -13.65 12.45
C LEU A 13 11.36 -14.13 12.77
N VAL A 14 10.77 -15.00 11.93
CA VAL A 14 9.44 -15.58 12.20
C VAL A 14 9.45 -16.33 13.55
N SER A 15 10.49 -17.12 13.81
CA SER A 15 10.69 -17.82 15.09
C SER A 15 10.85 -16.85 16.27
N LEU A 16 11.63 -15.78 16.09
CA LEU A 16 11.84 -14.74 17.10
C LEU A 16 10.53 -14.02 17.42
N CYS A 17 9.75 -13.65 16.41
CA CYS A 17 8.47 -12.99 16.56
C CYS A 17 7.54 -13.76 17.47
N LYS A 18 7.37 -15.06 17.21
CA LYS A 18 6.54 -15.94 18.03
C LYS A 18 7.11 -16.10 19.44
N ARG A 19 8.42 -16.37 19.57
CA ARG A 19 9.06 -16.63 20.87
C ARG A 19 9.10 -15.41 21.79
N ARG A 20 9.16 -14.20 21.25
CA ARG A 20 9.26 -12.95 22.01
C ARG A 20 7.96 -12.14 22.07
N GLY A 21 6.89 -12.63 21.46
CA GLY A 21 5.58 -11.96 21.54
C GLY A 21 5.46 -10.72 20.67
N PHE A 22 6.04 -10.75 19.47
CA PHE A 22 5.78 -9.74 18.45
C PHE A 22 4.57 -10.10 17.60
N ILE A 23 4.56 -11.26 16.96
CA ILE A 23 3.53 -11.64 15.99
C ILE A 23 3.18 -13.13 16.17
N PHE A 24 1.89 -13.43 16.17
CA PHE A 24 1.33 -14.78 16.27
C PHE A 24 0.44 -15.08 15.07
N GLN A 25 0.34 -16.36 14.70
CA GLN A 25 -0.65 -16.80 13.72
C GLN A 25 -2.04 -16.55 14.32
N SER A 26 -2.89 -15.78 13.63
CA SER A 26 -4.23 -15.52 14.14
C SER A 26 -5.02 -16.82 14.23
N SER A 27 -5.76 -17.00 15.33
CA SER A 27 -6.55 -18.21 15.64
C SER A 27 -5.72 -19.52 15.68
N GLU A 28 -4.45 -19.46 16.11
CA GLU A 28 -3.52 -20.60 16.07
C GLU A 28 -4.06 -21.87 16.76
N ILE A 29 -4.75 -21.74 17.90
CA ILE A 29 -5.31 -22.89 18.65
C ILE A 29 -6.39 -23.66 17.87
N TYR A 30 -6.96 -23.05 16.82
CA TYR A 30 -7.95 -23.64 15.93
C TYR A 30 -7.37 -24.03 14.56
N GLY A 31 -6.04 -24.08 14.44
CA GLY A 31 -5.35 -24.38 13.17
C GLY A 31 -5.01 -23.14 12.34
N GLY A 32 -5.34 -21.95 12.83
CA GLY A 32 -5.02 -20.67 12.21
C GLY A 32 -5.95 -20.27 11.06
N VAL A 33 -6.00 -18.97 10.78
CA VAL A 33 -6.63 -18.41 9.57
C VAL A 33 -5.54 -17.89 8.63
N GLY A 34 -5.45 -18.47 7.44
CA GLY A 34 -4.35 -18.18 6.50
C GLY A 34 -4.20 -16.70 6.17
N SER A 35 -2.96 -16.18 6.28
CA SER A 35 -2.59 -14.79 6.03
C SER A 35 -3.30 -13.74 6.90
N THR A 36 -3.63 -14.12 8.12
CA THR A 36 -4.05 -13.20 9.17
C THR A 36 -3.17 -13.42 10.40
N TRP A 37 -2.76 -12.33 11.06
CA TRP A 37 -1.75 -12.35 12.11
C TRP A 37 -2.14 -11.42 13.24
N ASP A 38 -1.86 -11.85 14.47
CA ASP A 38 -2.11 -11.06 15.67
C ASP A 38 -0.79 -10.44 16.16
N TYR A 39 -0.80 -9.16 16.51
CA TYR A 39 0.35 -8.49 17.12
C TYR A 39 0.32 -8.68 18.64
N GLY A 40 1.33 -9.36 19.18
CA GLY A 40 1.51 -9.61 20.61
C GLY A 40 2.04 -8.38 21.38
N PRO A 41 2.37 -8.53 22.69
CA PRO A 41 2.73 -7.41 23.56
C PRO A 41 3.87 -6.52 23.04
N LEU A 42 4.92 -7.09 22.46
CA LEU A 42 6.02 -6.28 21.88
C LEU A 42 5.70 -5.79 20.47
N GLY A 43 4.90 -6.56 19.73
CA GLY A 43 4.54 -6.23 18.35
C GLY A 43 3.59 -5.04 18.27
N VAL A 44 2.63 -4.95 19.19
CA VAL A 44 1.71 -3.81 19.25
C VAL A 44 2.46 -2.53 19.58
N GLU A 45 3.42 -2.56 20.50
CA GLU A 45 4.26 -1.39 20.82
C GLU A 45 5.12 -0.96 19.63
N LEU A 46 5.78 -1.91 18.95
CA LEU A 46 6.57 -1.61 17.77
C LEU A 46 5.71 -0.99 16.66
N LYS A 47 4.58 -1.62 16.32
CA LYS A 47 3.68 -1.13 15.27
C LYS A 47 3.12 0.24 15.61
N ASN A 48 2.69 0.45 16.86
CA ASN A 48 2.19 1.74 17.32
C ASN A 48 3.29 2.82 17.28
N ASN A 49 4.53 2.49 17.62
CA ASN A 49 5.66 3.42 17.50
C ASN A 49 5.93 3.82 16.06
N VAL A 50 5.90 2.87 15.11
CA VAL A 50 6.03 3.16 13.67
C VAL A 50 4.93 4.10 13.21
N ILE A 51 3.66 3.80 13.55
CA ILE A 51 2.51 4.64 13.20
C ILE A 51 2.61 6.04 13.83
N ARG A 52 3.00 6.14 15.10
CA ARG A 52 3.18 7.44 15.78
C ARG A 52 4.29 8.27 15.17
N ALA A 53 5.43 7.66 14.84
CA ALA A 53 6.53 8.34 14.17
C ALA A 53 6.14 8.83 12.77
N TRP A 54 5.31 8.07 12.06
CA TRP A 54 4.75 8.48 10.78
C TRP A 54 3.80 9.67 10.96
N TRP A 55 2.86 9.57 11.89
CA TRP A 55 1.87 10.63 12.17
C TRP A 55 2.54 11.94 12.61
N GLN A 56 3.58 11.86 13.44
CA GLN A 56 4.39 13.02 13.82
C GLN A 56 4.97 13.70 12.57
N ALA A 57 5.65 12.94 11.72
CA ALA A 57 6.35 13.48 10.54
C ALA A 57 5.42 14.05 9.47
N VAL A 58 4.21 13.49 9.31
CA VAL A 58 3.31 13.85 8.21
C VAL A 58 2.14 14.72 8.64
N VAL A 59 1.83 14.80 9.94
CA VAL A 59 0.73 15.65 10.45
C VAL A 59 1.26 16.73 11.37
N TYR A 60 1.99 16.36 12.43
CA TYR A 60 2.36 17.34 13.46
C TYR A 60 3.55 18.23 13.08
N ASP A 61 4.48 17.72 12.28
CA ASP A 61 5.64 18.48 11.79
C ASP A 61 5.33 19.30 10.53
N ARG A 62 4.05 19.33 10.10
CA ARG A 62 3.60 19.96 8.86
C ARG A 62 2.43 20.91 9.11
N ASP A 63 2.49 22.08 8.47
CA ASP A 63 1.41 23.07 8.55
C ASP A 63 0.32 22.88 7.48
N ASP A 64 0.53 21.96 6.53
CA ASP A 64 -0.29 21.76 5.33
C ASP A 64 -1.08 20.44 5.34
N MET A 65 -1.24 19.81 6.51
CA MET A 65 -1.84 18.47 6.65
C MET A 65 -2.96 18.43 7.69
N ASP A 66 -4.06 17.75 7.34
CA ASP A 66 -5.14 17.38 8.25
C ASP A 66 -5.17 15.87 8.49
N GLY A 67 -5.75 15.43 9.61
CA GLY A 67 -5.94 14.01 9.92
C GLY A 67 -7.39 13.56 9.68
N LEU A 68 -7.57 12.30 9.26
CA LEU A 68 -8.87 11.65 9.13
C LEU A 68 -8.84 10.21 9.70
N ASP A 69 -9.98 9.75 10.18
CA ASP A 69 -10.28 8.33 10.42
C ASP A 69 -11.68 8.00 9.87
N SER A 70 -11.72 7.42 8.68
CA SER A 70 -12.95 7.00 8.02
C SER A 70 -13.34 5.58 8.43
N ALA A 71 -14.65 5.32 8.43
CA ALA A 71 -15.17 3.97 8.65
C ALA A 71 -14.63 2.96 7.61
N ILE A 72 -14.51 1.69 8.03
CA ILE A 72 -14.17 0.56 7.16
C ILE A 72 -15.34 0.21 6.23
N LEU A 73 -16.55 0.19 6.79
CA LEU A 73 -17.78 -0.05 6.04
C LEU A 73 -18.20 1.25 5.37
N MET A 74 -18.21 1.24 4.04
CA MET A 74 -18.62 2.38 3.21
C MET A 74 -19.77 1.98 2.30
N ASN A 75 -20.50 2.95 1.74
CA ASN A 75 -21.53 2.65 0.76
C ASN A 75 -20.92 1.92 -0.46
N ARG A 76 -21.57 0.86 -0.97
CA ARG A 76 -21.15 0.11 -2.17
C ARG A 76 -20.76 1.03 -3.33
N LEU A 77 -21.52 2.11 -3.53
CA LEU A 77 -21.32 3.05 -4.62
C LEU A 77 -19.91 3.68 -4.63
N VAL A 78 -19.27 3.80 -3.47
CA VAL A 78 -17.88 4.29 -3.37
C VAL A 78 -16.92 3.36 -4.14
N TRP A 79 -17.09 2.05 -3.99
CA TRP A 79 -16.26 1.03 -4.64
C TRP A 79 -16.64 0.80 -6.09
N GLN A 80 -17.91 1.03 -6.43
CA GLN A 80 -18.37 1.01 -7.80
C GLN A 80 -17.75 2.17 -8.61
N TYR A 81 -17.87 3.41 -8.10
CA TYR A 81 -17.44 4.60 -8.84
C TYR A 81 -15.92 4.82 -8.85
N SER A 82 -15.21 4.36 -7.83
CA SER A 82 -13.74 4.29 -7.85
C SER A 82 -13.19 3.21 -8.79
N GLY A 83 -14.06 2.37 -9.38
CA GLY A 83 -13.69 1.30 -10.32
C GLY A 83 -13.32 -0.03 -9.66
N HIS A 84 -13.12 -0.08 -8.34
CA HIS A 84 -12.73 -1.28 -7.60
C HIS A 84 -13.66 -2.48 -7.84
N GLU A 85 -14.97 -2.25 -7.92
CA GLU A 85 -15.93 -3.34 -8.17
C GLU A 85 -15.69 -4.03 -9.52
N ALA A 86 -15.25 -3.27 -10.54
CA ALA A 86 -15.01 -3.76 -11.89
C ALA A 86 -13.58 -4.28 -12.10
N THR A 87 -12.56 -3.62 -11.52
CA THR A 87 -11.16 -3.83 -11.89
C THR A 87 -10.31 -4.48 -10.80
N PHE A 88 -10.78 -4.57 -9.56
CA PHE A 88 -10.02 -5.17 -8.46
C PHE A 88 -10.09 -6.70 -8.52
N THR A 89 -9.68 -7.28 -9.65
CA THR A 89 -9.76 -8.71 -9.94
C THR A 89 -8.40 -9.28 -10.28
N ASP A 90 -8.08 -10.42 -9.68
CA ASP A 90 -6.89 -11.20 -10.01
C ASP A 90 -7.26 -12.44 -10.84
N PRO A 91 -6.42 -12.86 -11.80
CA PRO A 91 -6.66 -14.07 -12.57
C PRO A 91 -6.39 -15.30 -11.70
N LEU A 92 -7.41 -16.12 -11.48
CA LEU A 92 -7.40 -17.29 -10.61
C LEU A 92 -7.43 -18.58 -11.43
N VAL A 93 -6.56 -19.53 -11.08
CA VAL A 93 -6.60 -20.92 -11.56
C VAL A 93 -6.68 -21.90 -10.39
N ASP A 94 -7.43 -22.99 -10.56
CA ASP A 94 -7.50 -24.10 -9.60
C ASP A 94 -6.73 -25.31 -10.14
N CYS A 95 -5.99 -26.01 -9.28
CA CYS A 95 -5.47 -27.32 -9.65
C CYS A 95 -6.59 -28.37 -9.60
N LYS A 96 -6.81 -29.09 -10.70
CA LYS A 96 -7.83 -30.13 -10.78
C LYS A 96 -7.56 -31.29 -9.81
N ALA A 97 -6.29 -31.57 -9.50
CA ALA A 97 -5.85 -32.64 -8.62
C ALA A 97 -5.91 -32.26 -7.13
N CYS A 98 -5.13 -31.26 -6.70
CA CYS A 98 -5.01 -30.92 -5.27
C CYS A 98 -5.99 -29.84 -4.79
N LYS A 99 -6.81 -29.27 -5.68
CA LYS A 99 -7.80 -28.20 -5.40
C LYS A 99 -7.21 -26.91 -4.83
N LYS A 100 -5.88 -26.79 -4.77
CA LYS A 100 -5.21 -25.53 -4.42
C LYS A 100 -5.45 -24.48 -5.51
N ARG A 101 -5.49 -23.23 -5.06
CA ARG A 101 -5.74 -22.03 -5.86
C ARG A 101 -4.45 -21.26 -6.02
N PHE A 102 -4.23 -20.71 -7.21
CA PHE A 102 -3.05 -19.94 -7.54
C PHE A 102 -3.47 -18.73 -8.38
N ARG A 103 -2.72 -17.64 -8.28
CA ARG A 103 -2.83 -16.59 -9.30
C ARG A 103 -2.18 -17.07 -10.58
N ALA A 104 -2.90 -16.95 -11.69
CA ALA A 104 -2.46 -17.45 -13.00
C ALA A 104 -1.17 -16.77 -13.46
N ASP A 105 -0.99 -15.49 -13.14
CA ASP A 105 0.18 -14.68 -13.50
C ASP A 105 1.43 -15.01 -12.66
N HIS A 106 1.26 -15.69 -11.52
CA HIS A 106 2.36 -16.18 -10.69
C HIS A 106 2.74 -17.63 -10.98
N VAL A 107 2.03 -18.32 -11.88
CA VAL A 107 2.35 -19.71 -12.24
C VAL A 107 3.07 -19.75 -13.58
N THR A 108 4.27 -20.34 -13.60
CA THR A 108 5.02 -20.59 -14.82
C THR A 108 4.58 -21.91 -15.46
N GLY A 109 3.89 -21.83 -16.61
CA GLY A 109 3.42 -22.99 -17.36
C GLY A 109 1.99 -23.41 -17.04
N THR A 110 1.58 -24.60 -17.49
CA THR A 110 0.18 -25.09 -17.38
C THR A 110 -0.04 -26.12 -16.27
N ALA A 111 1.03 -26.48 -15.55
CA ALA A 111 1.00 -27.47 -14.48
C ALA A 111 0.99 -26.81 -13.10
N CYS A 112 0.30 -27.44 -12.16
CA CYS A 112 0.26 -27.03 -10.77
C CYS A 112 1.67 -27.05 -10.15
N PRO A 113 2.13 -25.94 -9.56
CA PRO A 113 3.49 -25.85 -9.00
C PRO A 113 3.69 -26.78 -7.79
N GLU A 114 2.60 -27.22 -7.16
CA GLU A 114 2.64 -28.05 -5.95
C GLU A 114 2.64 -29.55 -6.22
N CYS A 115 1.94 -30.00 -7.28
CA CYS A 115 1.75 -31.44 -7.52
C CYS A 115 1.84 -31.84 -9.00
N GLY A 116 2.18 -30.92 -9.90
CA GLY A 116 2.26 -31.17 -11.35
C GLY A 116 0.93 -31.41 -12.06
N GLY A 117 -0.21 -31.37 -11.34
CA GLY A 117 -1.53 -31.63 -11.91
C GLY A 117 -2.03 -30.51 -12.83
N GLU A 118 -2.97 -30.81 -13.71
CA GLU A 118 -3.55 -29.84 -14.66
C GLU A 118 -4.27 -28.68 -13.94
N LEU A 119 -4.11 -27.46 -14.45
CA LEU A 119 -4.80 -26.26 -13.99
C LEU A 119 -6.08 -26.01 -14.80
N THR A 120 -7.08 -25.37 -14.19
CA THR A 120 -8.28 -24.89 -14.91
C THR A 120 -7.95 -23.70 -15.82
N ALA A 121 -8.87 -23.35 -16.71
CA ALA A 121 -8.82 -22.05 -17.39
C ALA A 121 -8.86 -20.91 -16.36
N PRO A 122 -8.14 -19.79 -16.58
CA PRO A 122 -8.18 -18.64 -15.69
C PRO A 122 -9.60 -18.04 -15.60
N ARG A 123 -10.02 -17.66 -14.38
CA ARG A 123 -11.21 -16.84 -14.14
C ARG A 123 -10.86 -15.59 -13.34
N MET A 124 -11.58 -14.50 -13.53
CA MET A 124 -11.36 -13.28 -12.76
C MET A 124 -11.98 -13.41 -11.37
N PHE A 125 -11.19 -13.14 -10.34
CA PHE A 125 -11.60 -13.21 -8.94
C PHE A 125 -11.47 -11.83 -8.30
N ASN A 126 -12.58 -11.25 -7.83
CA ASN A 126 -12.56 -9.94 -7.18
C ASN A 126 -11.91 -10.06 -5.78
N GLY A 127 -10.87 -9.26 -5.56
CA GLY A 127 -10.06 -9.25 -4.35
C GLY A 127 -10.69 -8.49 -3.17
N MET A 128 -11.87 -7.91 -3.28
CA MET A 128 -12.54 -7.24 -2.15
C MET A 128 -13.32 -8.25 -1.32
N PHE A 129 -13.25 -8.11 0.01
CA PHE A 129 -14.14 -8.84 0.91
C PHE A 129 -15.54 -8.23 0.86
N ARG A 130 -16.54 -9.07 0.61
CA ARG A 130 -17.96 -8.71 0.59
C ARG A 130 -18.60 -9.01 1.94
N THR A 131 -19.52 -8.17 2.35
CA THR A 131 -20.39 -8.39 3.50
C THR A 131 -21.76 -7.74 3.26
N HIS A 132 -22.70 -7.91 4.18
CA HIS A 132 -24.04 -7.32 4.09
C HIS A 132 -24.32 -6.47 5.32
N VAL A 133 -24.81 -5.25 5.12
CA VAL A 133 -25.33 -4.38 6.16
C VAL A 133 -26.84 -4.50 6.19
N GLY A 134 -27.37 -4.96 7.33
CA GLY A 134 -28.80 -5.12 7.54
C GLY A 134 -29.18 -6.54 7.96
N PRO A 135 -30.46 -6.76 8.29
CA PRO A 135 -30.94 -8.05 8.79
C PRO A 135 -31.15 -9.09 7.70
N VAL A 136 -31.15 -8.68 6.42
CA VAL A 136 -31.36 -9.55 5.26
C VAL A 136 -30.12 -9.50 4.38
N GLU A 137 -29.62 -10.67 4.00
CA GLU A 137 -28.50 -10.82 3.05
C GLU A 137 -29.03 -10.71 1.61
N ASP A 138 -29.25 -9.48 1.15
CA ASP A 138 -29.63 -9.18 -0.23
C ASP A 138 -28.72 -8.10 -0.86
N GLU A 139 -28.89 -7.86 -2.17
CA GLU A 139 -28.10 -6.88 -2.93
C GLU A 139 -28.22 -5.45 -2.40
N SER A 140 -29.29 -5.11 -1.68
CA SER A 140 -29.47 -3.77 -1.11
C SER A 140 -28.58 -3.55 0.11
N GLY A 141 -28.27 -4.63 0.83
CA GLY A 141 -27.34 -4.63 1.95
C GLY A 141 -25.87 -4.85 1.56
N LEU A 142 -25.58 -5.22 0.31
CA LEU A 142 -24.22 -5.54 -0.14
C LEU A 142 -23.26 -4.36 0.08
N THR A 143 -22.17 -4.62 0.79
CA THR A 143 -21.04 -3.69 0.97
C THR A 143 -19.72 -4.46 1.02
N TYR A 144 -18.63 -3.74 1.23
CA TYR A 144 -17.28 -4.29 1.27
C TYR A 144 -16.54 -3.86 2.53
N LEU A 145 -15.61 -4.71 2.95
CA LEU A 145 -14.50 -4.24 3.78
C LEU A 145 -13.52 -3.53 2.86
N ARG A 146 -13.20 -2.27 3.15
CA ARG A 146 -12.39 -1.42 2.26
C ARG A 146 -11.06 -2.09 1.86
N PRO A 147 -10.71 -2.15 0.56
CA PRO A 147 -9.41 -2.66 0.10
C PRO A 147 -8.26 -1.65 0.23
N GLU A 148 -8.59 -0.37 0.42
CA GLU A 148 -7.66 0.74 0.64
C GLU A 148 -8.31 1.80 1.54
N THR A 149 -7.54 2.76 2.07
CA THR A 149 -8.07 3.79 2.96
C THR A 149 -8.37 5.12 2.23
N ALA A 150 -7.69 5.38 1.12
CA ALA A 150 -7.80 6.57 0.26
C ALA A 150 -9.24 7.01 -0.05
N GLN A 151 -10.13 6.08 -0.40
CA GLN A 151 -11.53 6.41 -0.73
C GLN A 151 -12.27 7.15 0.39
N GLY A 152 -11.93 6.86 1.65
CA GLY A 152 -12.48 7.56 2.81
C GLY A 152 -12.14 9.05 2.82
N ILE A 153 -10.95 9.40 2.34
CA ILE A 153 -10.47 10.78 2.22
C ILE A 153 -11.18 11.48 1.06
N PHE A 154 -11.25 10.85 -0.12
CA PHE A 154 -11.86 11.46 -1.30
C PHE A 154 -13.33 11.84 -1.09
N VAL A 155 -14.14 10.93 -0.52
CA VAL A 155 -15.57 11.21 -0.27
C VAL A 155 -15.79 12.28 0.81
N ASN A 156 -14.77 12.58 1.62
CA ASN A 156 -14.79 13.65 2.63
C ASN A 156 -14.07 14.92 2.20
N PHE A 157 -13.58 15.02 0.96
CA PHE A 157 -12.82 16.17 0.48
C PHE A 157 -13.49 17.52 0.80
N LEU A 158 -14.78 17.67 0.48
CA LEU A 158 -15.52 18.91 0.77
C LEU A 158 -15.75 19.13 2.26
N ASN A 159 -16.05 18.08 3.02
CA ASN A 159 -16.26 18.17 4.47
C ASN A 159 -14.99 18.69 5.17
N ILE A 160 -13.83 18.17 4.75
CA ILE A 160 -12.52 18.59 5.26
C ILE A 160 -12.26 20.03 4.81
N LEU A 161 -12.32 20.31 3.51
CA LEU A 161 -12.05 21.63 2.96
C LEU A 161 -12.88 22.74 3.64
N GLN A 162 -14.17 22.47 3.91
CA GLN A 162 -15.07 23.42 4.55
C GLN A 162 -14.76 23.62 6.04
N SER A 163 -14.44 22.53 6.76
CA SER A 163 -14.21 22.58 8.20
C SER A 163 -12.82 23.13 8.57
N SER A 164 -11.78 22.78 7.81
CA SER A 164 -10.40 23.23 8.05
C SER A 164 -10.02 24.49 7.27
N ARG A 165 -10.84 24.94 6.30
CA ARG A 165 -10.62 26.14 5.47
C ARG A 165 -9.24 26.15 4.79
N ARG A 166 -8.77 24.98 4.39
CA ARG A 166 -7.46 24.82 3.74
C ARG A 166 -7.40 25.53 2.40
N LYS A 167 -6.19 25.99 2.06
CA LYS A 167 -5.84 26.46 0.72
C LYS A 167 -4.94 25.43 0.07
N LEU A 168 -5.02 25.30 -1.25
CA LEU A 168 -4.10 24.42 -1.98
C LEU A 168 -2.66 24.99 -2.00
N PRO A 169 -1.62 24.14 -1.92
CA PRO A 169 -1.73 22.70 -1.68
C PRO A 169 -1.95 22.38 -0.19
N PHE A 170 -2.65 21.28 0.09
CA PHE A 170 -2.79 20.69 1.42
C PHE A 170 -3.04 19.19 1.27
N GLY A 171 -2.81 18.42 2.32
CA GLY A 171 -3.15 17.00 2.31
C GLY A 171 -3.93 16.53 3.52
N VAL A 172 -4.36 15.28 3.41
CA VAL A 172 -5.09 14.57 4.45
C VAL A 172 -4.43 13.23 4.68
N ALA A 173 -4.02 12.97 5.92
CA ALA A 173 -3.41 11.72 6.33
C ALA A 173 -4.44 10.82 7.03
N GLN A 174 -4.34 9.53 6.78
CA GLN A 174 -5.13 8.51 7.46
C GLN A 174 -4.31 7.26 7.73
N VAL A 175 -4.49 6.68 8.91
CA VAL A 175 -3.99 5.35 9.25
C VAL A 175 -5.16 4.46 9.55
N GLY A 176 -5.22 3.28 8.94
CA GLY A 176 -6.32 2.38 9.21
C GLY A 176 -6.22 1.03 8.53
N LYS A 177 -7.14 0.14 8.90
CA LYS A 177 -7.21 -1.21 8.34
C LYS A 177 -7.72 -1.22 6.90
N ALA A 178 -7.19 -2.12 6.11
CA ALA A 178 -7.65 -2.47 4.77
C ALA A 178 -7.61 -4.00 4.59
N PHE A 179 -8.43 -4.48 3.64
CA PHE A 179 -8.68 -5.90 3.46
C PHE A 179 -8.59 -6.32 2.00
N ARG A 180 -7.73 -7.29 1.71
CA ARG A 180 -7.58 -7.88 0.38
C ARG A 180 -7.78 -9.38 0.46
N ASN A 181 -8.73 -9.91 -0.29
CA ASN A 181 -9.03 -11.34 -0.36
C ASN A 181 -7.97 -12.07 -1.19
N GLU A 182 -6.74 -12.10 -0.68
CA GLU A 182 -5.57 -12.62 -1.36
C GLU A 182 -5.72 -14.12 -1.73
N ILE A 183 -5.42 -14.44 -2.98
CA ILE A 183 -5.53 -15.79 -3.55
C ILE A 183 -4.38 -16.66 -3.05
N THR A 184 -3.15 -16.14 -3.09
CA THR A 184 -1.93 -16.88 -2.72
C THR A 184 -1.30 -16.27 -1.47
N PRO A 185 -1.85 -16.56 -0.27
CA PRO A 185 -1.28 -16.12 1.00
C PRO A 185 0.13 -16.67 1.22
N GLY A 186 1.07 -15.88 1.74
CA GLY A 186 2.45 -16.31 1.96
C GLY A 186 3.39 -15.25 2.52
N ASN A 187 4.62 -15.65 2.83
CA ASN A 187 5.71 -14.77 3.30
C ASN A 187 5.37 -13.94 4.55
N PHE A 188 4.80 -14.60 5.57
CA PHE A 188 4.51 -14.00 6.87
C PHE A 188 3.57 -12.79 6.77
N THR A 189 3.91 -11.65 7.40
CA THR A 189 3.08 -10.43 7.36
C THR A 189 3.20 -9.63 6.06
N PHE A 190 3.96 -10.12 5.07
CA PHE A 190 4.17 -9.39 3.80
C PHE A 190 2.95 -9.48 2.85
N ARG A 191 2.31 -10.67 2.75
CA ARG A 191 1.05 -10.86 2.01
C ARG A 191 -0.04 -11.34 2.97
N THR A 192 -0.90 -10.41 3.36
CA THR A 192 -1.94 -10.62 4.36
C THR A 192 -3.31 -10.26 3.79
N ARG A 193 -4.37 -10.78 4.42
CA ARG A 193 -5.76 -10.48 4.06
C ARG A 193 -6.32 -9.28 4.80
N GLU A 194 -5.71 -8.98 5.94
CA GLU A 194 -5.99 -7.83 6.80
C GLU A 194 -4.65 -7.18 7.13
N PHE A 195 -4.55 -5.89 6.87
CA PHE A 195 -3.36 -5.09 7.13
C PHE A 195 -3.75 -3.64 7.44
N GLU A 196 -2.78 -2.84 7.86
CA GLU A 196 -2.95 -1.41 8.05
C GLU A 196 -2.10 -0.64 7.06
N GLN A 197 -2.64 0.48 6.59
CA GLN A 197 -1.95 1.42 5.71
C GLN A 197 -1.82 2.77 6.41
N MET A 198 -0.83 3.54 5.97
CA MET A 198 -0.63 4.95 6.32
C MET A 198 -0.60 5.71 4.99
N GLU A 199 -1.69 6.36 4.66
CA GLU A 199 -1.92 6.98 3.35
C GLU A 199 -2.10 8.49 3.51
N ILE A 200 -1.61 9.23 2.51
CA ILE A 200 -1.77 10.67 2.39
C ILE A 200 -2.41 10.95 1.04
N GLU A 201 -3.47 11.74 1.01
CA GLU A 201 -3.94 12.37 -0.22
C GLU A 201 -3.54 13.84 -0.20
N TYR A 202 -2.54 14.21 -1.00
CA TYR A 202 -2.04 15.57 -1.07
C TYR A 202 -2.60 16.30 -2.30
N PHE A 203 -3.57 17.17 -2.05
CA PHE A 203 -4.29 17.93 -3.06
C PHE A 203 -3.48 19.13 -3.53
N CYS A 204 -3.30 19.24 -4.84
CA CYS A 204 -2.55 20.32 -5.48
C CYS A 204 -3.27 20.90 -6.70
N ARG A 205 -2.77 22.02 -7.20
CA ARG A 205 -3.34 22.68 -8.39
C ARG A 205 -2.99 21.90 -9.66
N PRO A 206 -3.97 21.73 -10.57
CA PRO A 206 -3.64 21.29 -11.92
C PRO A 206 -2.73 22.30 -12.63
N PRO A 207 -1.86 21.86 -13.55
CA PRO A 207 -0.90 22.73 -14.24
C PRO A 207 -1.48 24.00 -14.85
N ARG A 208 -2.71 23.93 -15.40
CA ARG A 208 -3.42 25.06 -15.99
C ARG A 208 -3.69 26.22 -15.00
N TYR A 209 -3.75 25.91 -13.70
CA TYR A 209 -4.14 26.86 -12.65
C TYR A 209 -2.97 27.22 -11.72
N LEU A 210 -1.75 26.78 -12.05
CA LEU A 210 -0.54 27.17 -11.32
C LEU A 210 -0.29 28.67 -11.42
N LYS A 211 0.23 29.24 -10.34
CA LYS A 211 0.68 30.63 -10.25
C LYS A 211 2.20 30.67 -10.25
N ASP A 212 2.73 31.85 -10.57
CA ASP A 212 4.17 32.09 -10.53
C ASP A 212 4.73 31.75 -9.14
N GLY A 213 5.71 30.84 -9.10
CA GLY A 213 6.35 30.37 -7.87
C GLY A 213 5.65 29.20 -7.16
N GLU A 214 4.48 28.75 -7.62
CA GLU A 214 3.86 27.51 -7.12
C GLU A 214 4.53 26.27 -7.72
N LYS A 215 4.61 25.20 -6.93
CA LYS A 215 5.16 23.91 -7.36
C LYS A 215 4.14 23.15 -8.21
N SER A 216 4.60 22.52 -9.28
CA SER A 216 3.79 21.62 -10.09
C SER A 216 3.48 20.30 -9.36
N ASP A 217 2.53 19.54 -9.89
CA ASP A 217 2.24 18.17 -9.44
C ASP A 217 3.47 17.26 -9.49
N GLU A 218 4.33 17.42 -10.50
CA GLU A 218 5.58 16.66 -10.64
C GLU A 218 6.62 17.04 -9.58
N GLN A 219 6.75 18.33 -9.26
CA GLN A 219 7.66 18.79 -8.22
C GLN A 219 7.18 18.34 -6.84
N LEU A 220 5.87 18.40 -6.57
CA LEU A 220 5.28 17.91 -5.32
C LEU A 220 5.39 16.39 -5.19
N HIS A 221 5.21 15.65 -6.29
CA HIS A 221 5.43 14.20 -6.34
C HIS A 221 6.86 13.84 -5.95
N GLU A 222 7.85 14.52 -6.53
CA GLU A 222 9.26 14.30 -6.22
C GLU A 222 9.60 14.67 -4.77
N GLU A 223 9.07 15.79 -4.26
CA GLU A 223 9.28 16.19 -2.88
C GLU A 223 8.71 15.19 -1.87
N TRP A 224 7.50 14.67 -2.12
CA TRP A 224 6.93 13.62 -1.30
C TRP A 224 7.77 12.33 -1.39
N LEU A 225 8.18 11.91 -2.59
CA LEU A 225 9.05 10.75 -2.76
C LEU A 225 10.33 10.85 -1.91
N GLN A 226 11.03 11.99 -1.98
CA GLN A 226 12.25 12.18 -1.21
C GLN A 226 11.98 12.29 0.30
N ALA A 227 10.93 13.00 0.71
CA ALA A 227 10.56 13.11 2.13
C ALA A 227 10.23 11.74 2.74
N ARG A 228 9.49 10.90 2.00
CA ARG A 228 9.12 9.56 2.44
C ARG A 228 10.30 8.60 2.43
N PHE A 229 11.17 8.66 1.42
CA PHE A 229 12.43 7.89 1.41
C PHE A 229 13.31 8.24 2.61
N GLN A 230 13.50 9.55 2.87
CA GLN A 230 14.35 10.01 3.96
C GLN A 230 13.79 9.63 5.33
N TRP A 231 12.46 9.61 5.50
CA TRP A 231 11.82 9.18 6.75
C TRP A 231 12.25 7.76 7.18
N TYR A 232 12.38 6.82 6.25
CA TYR A 232 12.88 5.47 6.57
C TYR A 232 14.37 5.48 6.96
N VAL A 233 15.18 6.27 6.26
CA VAL A 233 16.63 6.39 6.52
C VAL A 233 16.88 7.01 7.89
N ASP A 234 16.17 8.09 8.22
CA ASP A 234 16.30 8.80 9.51
C ASP A 234 15.89 7.92 10.69
N LEU A 235 14.97 6.97 10.47
CA LEU A 235 14.56 5.98 11.46
C LEU A 235 15.47 4.74 11.51
N GLY A 236 16.58 4.75 10.77
CA GLY A 236 17.66 3.78 10.91
C GLY A 236 17.69 2.67 9.85
N ILE A 237 16.94 2.79 8.75
CA ILE A 237 17.11 1.88 7.62
C ILE A 237 18.38 2.24 6.83
N ASP A 238 19.27 1.25 6.65
CA ASP A 238 20.46 1.38 5.81
C ASP A 238 20.05 1.77 4.37
N PRO A 239 20.52 2.93 3.85
CA PRO A 239 20.21 3.37 2.48
C PRO A 239 20.58 2.35 1.41
N SER A 240 21.59 1.49 1.63
CA SER A 240 21.96 0.43 0.69
C SER A 240 20.91 -0.68 0.55
N ARG A 241 19.94 -0.73 1.48
CA ARG A 241 18.82 -1.66 1.53
C ARG A 241 17.49 -1.02 1.17
N LEU A 242 17.50 0.24 0.77
CA LEU A 242 16.36 0.96 0.21
C LEU A 242 16.64 1.34 -1.24
N ARG A 243 15.60 1.35 -2.06
CA ARG A 243 15.67 1.91 -3.42
C ARG A 243 14.36 2.54 -3.82
N GLN A 244 14.44 3.48 -4.74
CA GLN A 244 13.31 4.05 -5.46
C GLN A 244 13.21 3.32 -6.81
N ARG A 245 12.07 2.66 -7.09
CA ARG A 245 11.82 1.91 -8.32
C ARG A 245 10.64 2.53 -9.07
N GLU A 246 10.90 3.04 -10.27
CA GLU A 246 9.83 3.45 -11.18
C GLU A 246 8.97 2.23 -11.57
N GLN A 247 7.66 2.38 -11.49
CA GLN A 247 6.74 1.38 -12.05
C GLN A 247 6.77 1.41 -13.57
N GLU A 248 6.77 0.24 -14.21
CA GLU A 248 6.68 0.15 -15.66
C GLU A 248 5.27 0.56 -16.15
N ALA A 249 5.15 1.00 -17.40
CA ALA A 249 3.86 1.44 -17.97
C ALA A 249 2.74 0.38 -17.89
N LYS A 250 3.08 -0.91 -17.82
CA LYS A 250 2.13 -2.03 -17.68
C LYS A 250 1.71 -2.26 -16.22
N GLU A 251 2.47 -1.75 -15.27
CA GLU A 251 2.22 -1.85 -13.82
C GLU A 251 1.41 -0.65 -13.32
N LEU A 252 1.58 0.52 -13.97
CA LEU A 252 0.83 1.73 -13.63
C LEU A 252 -0.68 1.49 -13.68
N ALA A 253 -1.38 1.93 -12.63
CA ALA A 253 -2.81 2.09 -12.68
C ALA A 253 -3.20 3.00 -13.85
N HIS A 254 -4.33 2.76 -14.50
CA HIS A 254 -4.71 3.48 -15.73
C HIS A 254 -4.87 4.99 -15.56
N TYR A 255 -4.99 5.46 -14.32
CA TYR A 255 -5.10 6.87 -13.93
C TYR A 255 -3.80 7.48 -13.41
N ALA A 256 -2.77 6.69 -13.13
CA ALA A 256 -1.52 7.19 -12.55
C ALA A 256 -0.63 7.79 -13.64
N LYS A 257 -0.24 9.06 -13.47
CA LYS A 257 0.74 9.74 -14.33
C LYS A 257 2.16 9.21 -14.11
N ARG A 258 2.52 8.94 -12.85
CA ARG A 258 3.80 8.38 -12.40
C ARG A 258 3.59 7.72 -11.04
N THR A 259 4.22 6.57 -10.83
CA THR A 259 4.30 5.94 -9.50
C THR A 259 5.70 5.43 -9.28
N VAL A 260 6.27 5.74 -8.11
CA VAL A 260 7.57 5.25 -7.67
C VAL A 260 7.40 4.47 -6.38
N ASP A 261 7.85 3.23 -6.39
CA ASP A 261 7.86 2.37 -5.21
C ASP A 261 9.15 2.59 -4.42
N ILE A 262 9.00 2.84 -3.12
CA ILE A 262 10.08 2.69 -2.14
C ILE A 262 10.11 1.22 -1.75
N GLU A 263 11.21 0.55 -2.08
CA GLU A 263 11.40 -0.87 -1.83
C GLU A 263 12.49 -1.12 -0.79
N TYR A 264 12.22 -2.04 0.12
CA TYR A 264 13.19 -2.56 1.07
C TYR A 264 13.72 -3.92 0.63
N ARG A 265 15.02 -4.16 0.82
CA ARG A 265 15.65 -5.46 0.58
C ARG A 265 15.43 -6.39 1.77
N PHE A 266 14.29 -7.09 1.78
CA PHE A 266 13.98 -8.12 2.76
C PHE A 266 14.96 -9.31 2.66
N PRO A 267 15.25 -9.99 3.78
CA PRO A 267 16.07 -11.19 3.77
C PRO A 267 15.35 -12.38 3.11
N GLY A 268 16.11 -13.39 2.70
CA GLY A 268 15.59 -14.59 2.07
C GLY A 268 15.06 -14.36 0.65
N SER A 269 14.07 -15.14 0.25
CA SER A 269 13.50 -15.11 -1.11
C SER A 269 12.62 -13.90 -1.42
N LEU A 270 12.26 -13.09 -0.41
CA LEU A 270 11.48 -11.86 -0.62
C LEU A 270 12.27 -10.81 -1.42
N GLY A 271 13.56 -10.65 -1.13
CA GLY A 271 14.42 -9.70 -1.85
C GLY A 271 13.89 -8.27 -1.82
N TRP A 272 14.03 -7.56 -2.94
CA TRP A 272 13.48 -6.22 -3.09
C TRP A 272 11.96 -6.27 -3.15
N SER A 273 11.29 -5.55 -2.26
CA SER A 273 9.84 -5.51 -2.23
C SER A 273 9.33 -4.18 -1.69
N GLU A 274 8.20 -3.74 -2.24
CA GLU A 274 7.54 -2.47 -1.96
C GLU A 274 7.03 -2.39 -0.51
N ILE A 275 7.34 -1.27 0.14
CA ILE A 275 6.86 -0.90 1.49
C ILE A 275 6.02 0.38 1.45
N GLU A 276 6.21 1.23 0.44
CA GLU A 276 5.45 2.45 0.20
C GLU A 276 5.48 2.80 -1.30
N GLY A 277 4.34 3.19 -1.86
CA GLY A 277 4.23 3.73 -3.21
C GLY A 277 3.92 5.22 -3.17
N VAL A 278 4.57 6.02 -4.02
CA VAL A 278 4.26 7.44 -4.19
C VAL A 278 3.73 7.66 -5.60
N ALA A 279 2.43 7.90 -5.73
CA ALA A 279 1.72 8.02 -6.99
C ALA A 279 1.29 9.48 -7.27
N ASN A 280 1.26 9.86 -8.54
CA ASN A 280 0.58 11.05 -9.03
C ASN A 280 -0.67 10.60 -9.77
N ARG A 281 -1.84 10.79 -9.12
CA ARG A 281 -3.15 10.28 -9.57
C ARG A 281 -3.97 11.33 -10.34
N GLN A 282 -3.40 12.52 -10.52
CA GLN A 282 -4.06 13.67 -11.15
C GLN A 282 -5.45 13.90 -10.54
N ASP A 283 -6.47 14.16 -11.35
CA ASP A 283 -7.83 14.47 -10.93
C ASP A 283 -8.78 13.25 -10.93
N TYR A 284 -8.26 12.03 -11.08
CA TYR A 284 -9.09 10.83 -11.25
C TYR A 284 -10.08 10.61 -10.10
N ASP A 285 -9.57 10.58 -8.87
CA ASP A 285 -10.34 10.13 -7.70
C ASP A 285 -11.48 11.08 -7.35
N LEU A 286 -11.21 12.38 -7.30
CA LEU A 286 -12.24 13.39 -7.05
C LEU A 286 -13.24 13.45 -8.21
N THR A 287 -12.78 13.26 -9.45
CA THR A 287 -13.69 13.23 -10.61
C THR A 287 -14.63 12.04 -10.57
N ALA A 288 -14.15 10.86 -10.17
CA ALA A 288 -14.96 9.64 -10.04
C ALA A 288 -16.12 9.80 -9.05
N HIS A 289 -15.92 10.56 -7.99
CA HIS A 289 -16.93 10.82 -6.95
C HIS A 289 -17.72 12.12 -7.15
N SER A 290 -17.41 12.91 -8.17
CA SER A 290 -18.07 14.20 -8.41
C SER A 290 -19.31 14.06 -9.30
N ARG A 291 -20.34 14.85 -9.03
CA ARG A 291 -21.50 15.00 -9.92
C ARG A 291 -21.22 15.98 -11.07
N ASP A 292 -22.08 15.97 -12.09
CA ASP A 292 -22.07 16.95 -13.19
C ASP A 292 -20.71 17.08 -13.93
N VAL A 293 -19.91 16.02 -13.96
CA VAL A 293 -18.61 15.98 -14.66
C VAL A 293 -18.82 16.06 -16.18
N ALA A 294 -17.96 16.80 -16.87
CA ALA A 294 -18.00 16.94 -18.32
C ALA A 294 -17.68 15.61 -19.04
N GLU A 295 -18.38 15.33 -20.15
CA GLU A 295 -18.17 14.11 -20.95
C GLU A 295 -16.72 13.93 -21.41
N ALA A 296 -16.03 15.05 -21.71
CA ALA A 296 -14.63 15.01 -22.11
C ALA A 296 -13.70 14.48 -20.98
N ASP A 297 -13.99 14.84 -19.72
CA ASP A 297 -13.21 14.38 -18.57
C ASP A 297 -13.52 12.92 -18.24
N LEU A 298 -14.79 12.51 -18.31
CA LEU A 298 -15.19 11.11 -18.17
C LEU A 298 -14.49 10.22 -19.22
N ALA A 299 -14.48 10.66 -20.49
CA ALA A 299 -13.83 9.94 -21.57
C ALA A 299 -12.30 9.87 -21.38
N ARG A 300 -11.65 10.97 -20.98
CA ARG A 300 -10.21 11.03 -20.70
C ARG A 300 -9.81 10.06 -19.60
N LEU A 301 -10.58 10.02 -18.52
CA LEU A 301 -10.30 9.23 -17.32
C LEU A 301 -10.90 7.81 -17.37
N LYS A 302 -11.63 7.47 -18.43
CA LYS A 302 -12.35 6.20 -18.59
C LYS A 302 -13.30 5.92 -17.42
N LEU A 303 -13.97 6.96 -16.94
CA LEU A 303 -14.91 6.90 -15.83
C LEU A 303 -16.35 6.77 -16.33
N ALA A 304 -17.16 5.99 -15.61
CA ALA A 304 -18.60 6.05 -15.75
C ALA A 304 -19.13 7.34 -15.08
N ARG A 305 -20.24 7.88 -15.60
CA ARG A 305 -20.92 9.01 -14.97
C ARG A 305 -21.43 8.61 -13.58
N ASN A 306 -21.09 9.40 -12.58
CA ASN A 306 -21.62 9.23 -11.23
C ASN A 306 -23.00 9.89 -11.11
N GLU A 307 -24.05 9.10 -11.23
CA GLU A 307 -25.45 9.55 -11.14
C GLU A 307 -25.94 9.71 -9.70
N HIS A 308 -25.17 9.22 -8.71
CA HIS A 308 -25.58 9.17 -7.31
C HIS A 308 -24.90 10.23 -6.44
N SER A 309 -23.79 10.82 -6.91
CA SER A 309 -23.13 11.89 -6.17
C SER A 309 -24.01 13.12 -6.07
N THR A 310 -24.14 13.67 -4.86
CA THR A 310 -24.91 14.89 -4.61
C THR A 310 -24.07 16.15 -4.72
N GLU A 311 -22.74 16.02 -4.78
CA GLU A 311 -21.79 17.12 -4.62
C GLU A 311 -20.80 17.23 -5.79
N LYS A 312 -20.33 18.45 -6.04
CA LYS A 312 -19.24 18.72 -6.98
C LYS A 312 -17.92 18.81 -6.22
N LEU A 313 -17.04 17.84 -6.38
CA LEU A 313 -15.76 17.78 -5.67
C LEU A 313 -14.72 18.69 -6.34
N GLU A 314 -15.01 20.00 -6.36
CA GLU A 314 -14.18 21.04 -6.94
C GLU A 314 -13.65 21.99 -5.86
N TYR A 315 -12.45 22.53 -6.07
CA TYR A 315 -11.92 23.65 -5.29
C TYR A 315 -12.25 24.97 -5.98
N PHE A 316 -12.77 25.94 -5.24
CA PHE A 316 -12.95 27.32 -5.72
C PHE A 316 -11.76 28.17 -5.29
N ASP A 317 -10.92 28.57 -6.24
CA ASP A 317 -9.85 29.53 -5.99
C ASP A 317 -10.28 30.95 -6.34
N GLU A 318 -10.67 31.71 -5.32
CA GLU A 318 -10.97 33.14 -5.45
C GLU A 318 -9.77 33.99 -5.90
N SER A 319 -8.55 33.52 -5.63
CA SER A 319 -7.32 34.28 -5.88
C SER A 319 -6.71 33.99 -7.25
N TRP A 320 -7.28 33.08 -8.04
CA TRP A 320 -6.86 32.87 -9.42
C TRP A 320 -7.42 33.95 -10.33
N THR A 321 -6.65 34.38 -11.31
CA THR A 321 -7.09 35.32 -12.35
C THR A 321 -6.74 34.72 -13.70
N ASP A 322 -7.72 34.63 -14.58
CA ASP A 322 -7.56 34.11 -15.93
C ASP A 322 -6.56 34.99 -16.70
N PRO A 323 -5.41 34.45 -17.13
CA PRO A 323 -4.41 35.25 -17.84
C PRO A 323 -4.90 35.73 -19.21
N ALA A 324 -5.86 35.04 -19.83
CA ALA A 324 -6.41 35.42 -21.14
C ALA A 324 -7.53 36.46 -21.04
N THR A 325 -8.34 36.41 -19.98
CA THR A 325 -9.56 37.25 -19.87
C THR A 325 -9.53 38.26 -18.72
N GLY A 326 -8.60 38.13 -17.77
CA GLY A 326 -8.55 38.93 -16.54
C GLY A 326 -9.65 38.60 -15.54
N LYS A 327 -10.49 37.58 -15.80
CA LYS A 327 -11.59 37.19 -14.91
C LYS A 327 -11.04 36.56 -13.63
N LYS A 328 -11.54 37.03 -12.47
CA LYS A 328 -11.19 36.49 -11.15
C LYS A 328 -12.01 35.25 -10.83
N GLY A 329 -11.38 34.34 -10.09
CA GLY A 329 -11.98 33.10 -9.60
C GLY A 329 -11.88 31.96 -10.62
N ALA A 330 -11.51 30.77 -10.14
CA ALA A 330 -11.63 29.53 -10.90
C ALA A 330 -12.20 28.41 -10.03
N LYS A 331 -12.93 27.50 -10.68
CA LYS A 331 -13.30 26.20 -10.11
C LYS A 331 -12.61 25.11 -10.90
N TYR A 332 -12.02 24.15 -10.20
CA TYR A 332 -11.38 23.00 -10.81
C TYR A 332 -11.28 21.84 -9.82
N VAL A 333 -11.14 20.63 -10.35
CA VAL A 333 -10.83 19.44 -9.54
C VAL A 333 -9.33 19.45 -9.24
N PRO A 334 -8.90 19.43 -7.96
CA PRO A 334 -7.49 19.33 -7.61
C PRO A 334 -6.84 18.05 -8.15
N PHE A 335 -5.54 18.11 -8.39
CA PHE A 335 -4.73 16.91 -8.61
C PHE A 335 -4.32 16.30 -7.26
N VAL A 336 -4.03 15.00 -7.25
CA VAL A 336 -3.69 14.25 -6.03
C VAL A 336 -2.33 13.58 -6.17
N ILE A 337 -1.45 13.83 -5.19
CA ILE A 337 -0.25 13.05 -4.95
C ILE A 337 -0.50 12.14 -3.75
N GLU A 338 -0.30 10.84 -3.94
CA GLU A 338 -0.59 9.82 -2.93
C GLU A 338 0.68 9.07 -2.52
N PRO A 339 1.25 9.40 -1.35
CA PRO A 339 2.08 8.47 -0.59
C PRO A 339 1.23 7.43 0.16
N SER A 340 1.36 6.16 -0.20
CA SER A 340 0.68 5.03 0.45
C SER A 340 1.69 4.02 0.99
N ALA A 341 1.86 4.00 2.32
CA ALA A 341 2.74 3.08 3.02
C ALA A 341 1.95 1.93 3.67
N GLY A 342 2.47 0.70 3.59
CA GLY A 342 1.93 -0.40 4.39
C GLY A 342 2.46 -0.34 5.82
N ALA A 343 1.67 0.06 6.82
CA ALA A 343 2.09 0.09 8.23
C ALA A 343 2.61 -1.29 8.70
N THR A 344 1.92 -2.36 8.27
CA THR A 344 2.29 -3.75 8.51
C THR A 344 3.65 -4.10 7.89
N ARG A 345 3.91 -3.66 6.65
CA ARG A 345 5.17 -3.92 5.92
C ARG A 345 6.33 -3.08 6.45
N ALA A 346 6.10 -1.79 6.73
CA ALA A 346 7.09 -0.91 7.36
C ALA A 346 7.54 -1.48 8.72
N THR A 347 6.60 -1.95 9.54
CA THR A 347 6.90 -2.62 10.82
C THR A 347 7.80 -3.85 10.62
N LEU A 348 7.51 -4.69 9.61
CA LEU A 348 8.35 -5.84 9.28
C LEU A 348 9.74 -5.39 8.78
N ALA A 349 9.82 -4.34 7.97
CA ALA A 349 11.09 -3.81 7.47
C ALA A 349 11.99 -3.33 8.62
N PHE A 350 11.46 -2.55 9.57
CA PHE A 350 12.21 -2.13 10.76
C PHE A 350 12.66 -3.32 11.63
N LEU A 351 11.81 -4.34 11.77
CA LEU A 351 12.19 -5.55 12.50
C LEU A 351 13.31 -6.33 11.79
N CYS A 352 13.22 -6.49 10.47
CA CYS A 352 14.28 -7.10 9.65
C CYS A 352 15.57 -6.30 9.70
N GLU A 353 15.47 -4.97 9.77
CA GLU A 353 16.62 -4.10 9.78
C GLU A 353 17.38 -4.20 11.10
N ALA A 354 16.65 -4.15 12.22
CA ALA A 354 17.20 -4.22 13.57
C ALA A 354 17.80 -5.59 13.92
N TYR A 355 17.48 -6.65 13.18
CA TYR A 355 17.99 -7.99 13.45
C TYR A 355 19.41 -8.19 12.93
N TRP A 356 20.31 -8.63 13.82
CA TRP A 356 21.67 -9.04 13.51
C TRP A 356 22.10 -10.13 14.47
N GLU A 357 23.05 -10.97 14.04
CA GLU A 357 23.72 -11.93 14.90
C GLU A 357 25.14 -11.47 15.24
N GLU A 358 25.58 -11.75 16.47
CA GLU A 358 26.94 -11.53 16.93
C GLU A 358 27.68 -12.85 17.09
N GLN A 359 28.88 -12.91 16.55
CA GLN A 359 29.80 -13.99 16.88
C GLN A 359 30.53 -13.66 18.19
N LEU A 360 30.13 -14.31 19.29
CA LEU A 360 30.72 -14.11 20.61
C LEU A 360 32.08 -14.82 20.79
N SER A 361 32.28 -15.95 20.10
CA SER A 361 33.54 -16.70 20.12
C SER A 361 33.76 -17.43 18.79
N ALA A 362 35.01 -17.46 18.32
CA ALA A 362 35.38 -18.29 17.19
C ALA A 362 35.18 -19.79 17.53
N PRO A 363 34.65 -20.61 16.60
CA PRO A 363 34.62 -22.06 16.79
C PRO A 363 36.04 -22.57 17.02
N ALA A 364 36.19 -23.57 17.90
CA ALA A 364 37.49 -24.19 18.14
C ALA A 364 38.05 -24.79 16.84
N GLU A 365 39.35 -24.61 16.59
CA GLU A 365 40.01 -25.09 15.37
C GLU A 365 39.82 -26.60 15.16
N ALA A 366 39.75 -27.39 16.24
CA ALA A 366 39.47 -28.82 16.20
C ALA A 366 38.10 -29.17 15.60
N ALA A 367 37.11 -28.27 15.70
CA ALA A 367 35.80 -28.44 15.07
C ALA A 367 35.76 -27.93 13.61
N LEU A 368 36.62 -26.96 13.27
CA LEU A 368 36.69 -26.38 11.93
C LEU A 368 37.53 -27.20 10.96
N ALA A 369 38.60 -27.86 11.43
CA ALA A 369 39.52 -28.61 10.59
C ALA A 369 38.82 -29.70 9.75
N PRO A 370 37.95 -30.57 10.31
CA PRO A 370 37.24 -31.57 9.51
C PRO A 370 36.29 -30.95 8.47
N LEU A 371 35.66 -29.81 8.79
CA LEU A 371 34.75 -29.11 7.87
C LEU A 371 35.51 -28.45 6.71
N ARG A 372 36.69 -27.87 6.99
CA ARG A 372 37.57 -27.29 5.96
C ARG A 372 38.10 -28.36 5.02
N GLU A 373 38.50 -29.52 5.55
CA GLU A 373 38.92 -30.67 4.75
C GLU A 373 37.79 -31.19 3.87
N ALA A 374 36.58 -31.35 4.43
CA ALA A 374 35.40 -31.77 3.67
C ALA A 374 35.02 -30.77 2.57
N ALA A 375 35.05 -29.46 2.85
CA ALA A 375 34.78 -28.43 1.86
C ALA A 375 35.85 -28.39 0.75
N ALA A 376 37.13 -28.52 1.10
CA ALA A 376 38.22 -28.58 0.14
C ALA A 376 38.17 -29.85 -0.72
N ALA A 377 37.71 -30.98 -0.17
CA ALA A 377 37.46 -32.20 -0.93
C ALA A 377 36.28 -32.05 -1.89
N ALA A 378 35.19 -31.38 -1.46
CA ALA A 378 34.02 -31.13 -2.29
C ALA A 378 34.32 -30.18 -3.47
N LEU A 379 35.22 -29.20 -3.31
CA LEU A 379 35.65 -28.29 -4.37
C LEU A 379 36.63 -28.91 -5.38
N LYS A 380 37.19 -30.09 -5.09
CA LYS A 380 38.11 -30.81 -5.97
C LYS A 380 37.42 -31.84 -6.88
N ASN A 381 36.13 -32.11 -6.65
CA ASN A 381 35.25 -32.89 -7.52
C ASN A 381 34.31 -31.95 -8.26
#